data_AF-A0A2A6JM70-F1
#
_entry.id   AF-A0A2A6JM70-F1
#
_cell.length_a   1.000
_cell.length_b   1.000
_cell.length_c   1.000
_cell.angle_alpha   90.00
_cell.angle_beta   90.00
_cell.angle_gamma   90.00
#
_symmetry.space_group_name_H-M   'P 1'
#
loop_
_entity.id
_entity.type
_entity.pdbx_description
1 polymer ?
#
loop_
_entity_poly.entity_id
_entity_poly.type
_entity_poly.pdbx_seq_one_letter_code
_entity_poly.pdbx_strand_id
1 'polypeptide(L)'
;MKLVTFGVELPDSQTDREPPRLTRGDFEIDKVVKGTFKGKTLSVYTGAGMGDCGRLGEFLSAAFYYHSDKFAVYEFGLSKAEFAGQTLYFTSICDYAKGPKDGQE
;
A
#
# COMPACT_ATOMS: atom_id res chain seq x y z
N MET A 1 -9.38 -3.30 -2.40
CA MET A 1 -8.23 -4.23 -2.37
C MET A 1 -8.69 -5.58 -1.87
N LYS A 2 -8.41 -6.69 -2.57
CA LYS A 2 -8.90 -8.04 -2.17
C LYS A 2 -7.89 -8.86 -1.38
N LEU A 3 -6.60 -8.53 -1.51
CA LEU A 3 -5.51 -9.37 -1.03
C LEU A 3 -4.46 -8.53 -0.32
N VAL A 4 -4.11 -8.97 0.89
CA VAL A 4 -2.93 -8.53 1.64
C VAL A 4 -1.98 -9.71 1.73
N THR A 5 -0.72 -9.51 1.37
CA THR A 5 0.34 -10.49 1.52
C THR A 5 1.39 -9.95 2.48
N PHE A 6 1.71 -10.74 3.50
CA PHE A 6 2.73 -10.40 4.48
C PHE A 6 4.06 -11.08 4.16
N GLY A 7 5.16 -10.47 4.60
CA GLY A 7 6.48 -11.08 4.49
C GLY A 7 7.02 -11.10 3.05
N VAL A 8 6.53 -10.21 2.19
CA VAL A 8 6.97 -10.13 0.79
C VAL A 8 8.40 -9.64 0.76
N GLU A 9 9.32 -10.51 0.35
CA GLU A 9 10.72 -10.18 0.15
C GLU A 9 10.83 -9.22 -1.04
N LEU A 10 11.42 -8.05 -0.79
CA LEU A 10 11.81 -7.18 -1.89
C LEU A 10 13.00 -7.80 -2.63
N PRO A 11 13.10 -7.60 -3.95
CA PRO A 11 14.27 -7.98 -4.71
C PRO A 11 15.45 -7.07 -4.32
N ASP A 12 16.10 -7.36 -3.19
CA ASP A 12 17.39 -6.76 -2.85
C ASP A 12 18.49 -7.63 -3.45
N SER A 13 19.21 -7.05 -4.41
CA SER A 13 20.32 -7.71 -5.10
C SER A 13 21.69 -7.20 -4.62
N GLN A 14 21.73 -6.30 -3.64
CA GLN A 14 22.93 -5.50 -3.37
C GLN A 14 23.49 -5.64 -1.96
N THR A 15 22.88 -6.42 -1.07
CA THR A 15 23.40 -6.59 0.29
C THR A 15 23.49 -8.08 0.68
N ASP A 16 24.59 -8.47 1.34
CA ASP A 16 24.72 -9.78 2.04
C ASP A 16 23.78 -9.89 3.27
N ARG A 17 22.74 -9.05 3.34
CA ARG A 17 21.76 -9.00 4.41
C ARG A 17 20.50 -9.72 3.97
N GLU A 18 19.72 -10.19 4.94
CA GLU A 18 18.40 -10.71 4.64
C GLU A 18 17.55 -9.65 3.93
N PRO A 19 16.86 -10.00 2.84
CA PRO A 19 16.06 -9.05 2.09
C PRO A 19 14.95 -8.48 2.98
N PRO A 20 14.68 -7.17 2.90
CA PRO A 20 13.61 -6.57 3.68
C PRO A 20 12.27 -7.18 3.29
N ARG A 21 11.48 -7.54 4.30
CA ARG A 21 10.15 -8.13 4.16
C ARG A 21 9.09 -7.10 4.47
N LEU A 22 8.18 -6.89 3.53
CA LEU A 22 7.11 -5.90 3.64
C LEU A 22 5.72 -6.52 3.50
N THR A 23 4.71 -5.73 3.85
CA THR A 23 3.32 -6.01 3.53
C THR A 23 3.03 -5.47 2.13
N ARG A 24 2.40 -6.27 1.27
CA ARG A 24 1.90 -5.86 -0.05
C ARG A 24 0.38 -5.94 -0.08
N GLY A 25 -0.25 -4.89 -0.60
CA GLY A 25 -1.67 -4.85 -0.91
C GLY A 25 -1.87 -4.61 -2.40
N ASP A 26 -2.74 -5.39 -3.03
CA ASP A 26 -3.10 -5.21 -4.45
C ASP A 26 -4.39 -4.37 -4.55
N PHE A 27 -4.21 -3.09 -4.84
CA PHE A 27 -5.29 -2.11 -4.89
C PHE A 27 -5.88 -2.02 -6.29
N GLU A 28 -7.20 -1.95 -6.36
CA GLU A 28 -7.91 -1.45 -7.54
C GLU A 28 -7.95 0.07 -7.45
N ILE A 29 -7.64 0.74 -8.56
CA ILE A 29 -7.59 2.20 -8.60
C ILE A 29 -8.93 2.72 -9.07
N ASP A 30 -9.63 3.39 -8.18
CA ASP A 30 -10.83 4.16 -8.51
C ASP A 30 -10.45 5.46 -9.25
N LYS A 31 -9.53 6.24 -8.66
CA LYS A 31 -9.12 7.55 -9.21
C LYS A 31 -7.68 7.90 -8.86
N VAL A 32 -7.00 8.56 -9.81
CA VAL A 32 -5.71 9.23 -9.58
C VAL A 32 -5.97 10.71 -9.29
N VAL A 33 -5.72 11.15 -8.06
CA VAL A 33 -5.94 12.54 -7.64
C VAL A 33 -4.80 13.47 -8.09
N LYS A 34 -3.56 12.98 -8.08
CA LYS A 34 -2.36 13.72 -8.51
C LYS A 34 -1.36 12.79 -9.19
N GLY A 35 -0.70 13.30 -10.23
CA GLY A 35 0.26 12.54 -11.04
C GLY A 35 -0.39 11.77 -12.18
N THR A 36 0.32 10.79 -12.74
CA THR A 36 -0.16 9.97 -13.86
C THR A 36 0.09 8.49 -13.59
N PHE A 37 -0.96 7.68 -13.71
CA PHE A 37 -0.88 6.22 -13.70
C PHE A 37 -1.92 5.67 -14.68
N LYS A 38 -1.55 4.65 -15.47
CA LYS A 38 -2.40 4.10 -16.55
C LYS A 38 -2.99 2.71 -16.25
N GLY A 39 -2.62 2.09 -15.13
CA GLY A 39 -3.13 0.78 -14.74
C GLY A 39 -4.47 0.87 -13.99
N LYS A 40 -5.19 -0.25 -13.94
CA LYS A 40 -6.41 -0.41 -13.13
C LYS A 40 -6.14 -0.95 -11.73
N THR A 41 -4.98 -1.59 -11.56
CA THR A 41 -4.53 -2.16 -10.30
C THR A 41 -3.09 -1.75 -10.03
N LEU A 42 -2.74 -1.65 -8.75
CA LEU A 42 -1.40 -1.32 -8.31
C LEU A 42 -1.05 -2.08 -7.03
N SER A 43 0.09 -2.77 -7.04
CA SER A 43 0.69 -3.31 -5.83
C SER A 43 1.34 -2.18 -5.05
N VAL A 44 0.88 -1.98 -3.82
CA VAL A 44 1.41 -0.99 -2.89
C VAL A 44 2.04 -1.73 -1.72
N TYR A 45 3.21 -1.26 -1.29
CA TYR A 45 4.00 -1.85 -0.24
C TYR A 45 3.98 -0.95 1.00
N THR A 46 3.97 -1.56 2.18
CA THR A 46 4.04 -0.86 3.46
C THR A 46 4.73 -1.72 4.51
N GLY A 47 5.18 -1.09 5.60
CA GLY A 47 5.70 -1.79 6.76
C GLY A 47 4.69 -2.74 7.40
N ALA A 48 5.16 -3.68 8.22
CA ALA A 48 4.37 -4.72 8.87
C ALA A 48 4.14 -4.48 10.38
N GLY A 49 4.61 -3.39 11.00
CA GLY A 49 4.52 -3.23 12.45
C GLY A 49 4.44 -1.80 12.99
N MET A 50 4.34 -1.67 14.33
CA MET A 50 4.29 -0.36 15.01
C MET A 50 5.64 0.38 15.01
N GLY A 51 6.74 -0.29 14.67
CA GLY A 51 8.09 0.29 14.66
C GLY A 51 8.61 0.69 13.28
N ASP A 52 7.94 0.29 12.20
CA ASP A 52 8.39 0.53 10.82
C ASP A 52 7.53 1.54 10.05
N CYS A 53 6.68 2.28 10.78
CA CYS A 53 5.78 3.29 10.22
C CYS A 53 4.86 2.71 9.12
N GLY A 54 4.51 1.42 9.19
CA GLY A 54 3.63 0.75 8.25
C GLY A 54 2.14 1.06 8.41
N ARG A 55 1.38 0.87 7.34
CA ARG A 55 -0.09 1.04 7.25
C ARG A 55 -0.85 -0.29 7.23
N LEU A 56 -0.38 -1.23 8.03
CA LEU A 56 -0.92 -2.57 8.00
C LEU A 56 -2.41 -2.62 8.36
N GLY A 57 -2.83 -1.82 9.35
CA GLY A 57 -4.22 -1.76 9.80
C GLY A 57 -5.16 -1.32 8.68
N GLU A 58 -4.77 -0.32 7.89
CA GLU A 58 -5.52 0.15 6.73
C GLU A 58 -5.57 -0.89 5.62
N PHE A 59 -4.47 -1.63 5.41
CA PHE A 59 -4.45 -2.69 4.40
C PHE A 59 -5.41 -3.82 4.77
N LEU A 60 -5.38 -4.26 6.04
CA LEU A 60 -6.31 -5.27 6.54
C LEU A 60 -7.76 -4.77 6.46
N SER A 61 -8.03 -3.54 6.90
CA SER A 61 -9.37 -2.95 6.84
C SER A 61 -9.91 -2.91 5.40
N ALA A 62 -9.12 -2.42 4.44
CA ALA A 62 -9.52 -2.34 3.05
C ALA A 62 -9.78 -3.73 2.41
N ALA A 63 -9.10 -4.77 2.89
CA ALA A 63 -9.33 -6.15 2.46
C ALA A 63 -10.57 -6.77 3.12
N PHE A 64 -10.73 -6.62 4.44
CA PHE A 64 -11.89 -7.12 5.18
C PHE A 64 -13.20 -6.50 4.68
N TYR A 65 -13.19 -5.19 4.42
CA TYR A 65 -14.36 -4.47 3.97
C TYR A 65 -14.42 -4.32 2.45
N TYR A 66 -13.70 -5.13 1.67
CA TYR A 66 -13.54 -4.94 0.21
C TYR A 66 -14.86 -4.67 -0.55
N HIS A 67 -15.96 -5.30 -0.14
CA HIS A 67 -17.28 -5.14 -0.78
C HIS A 67 -18.09 -3.93 -0.27
N SER A 68 -17.57 -3.16 0.69
CA SER A 68 -18.20 -1.96 1.23
C SER A 68 -17.67 -0.71 0.54
N ASP A 69 -18.57 0.01 -0.12
CA ASP A 69 -18.33 1.35 -0.66
C ASP A 69 -18.03 2.41 0.43
N LYS A 70 -18.44 2.15 1.68
CA LYS A 70 -18.21 3.04 2.83
C LYS A 70 -16.85 2.88 3.48
N PHE A 71 -16.31 1.66 3.53
CA PHE A 71 -15.15 1.34 4.37
C PHE A 71 -13.93 0.79 3.58
N ALA A 72 -14.09 0.50 2.28
CA ALA A 72 -13.00 -0.05 1.46
C ALA A 72 -12.14 1.01 0.76
N VAL A 73 -12.60 2.26 0.68
CA VAL A 73 -11.98 3.29 -0.15
C VAL A 73 -11.01 4.12 0.65
N TYR A 74 -9.74 4.07 0.25
CA TYR A 74 -8.65 4.83 0.83
C TYR A 74 -7.99 5.69 -0.25
N GLU A 75 -7.62 6.91 0.11
CA GLU A 75 -6.76 7.76 -0.71
C GLU A 75 -5.36 7.75 -0.08
N PHE A 76 -4.37 7.22 -0.79
CA PHE A 76 -2.98 7.16 -0.32
C PHE A 76 -2.08 8.08 -1.13
N GLY A 77 -1.23 8.81 -0.42
CA GLY A 77 0.01 9.34 -0.96
C GLY A 77 1.00 8.20 -1.13
N LEU A 78 1.53 8.07 -2.34
CA LEU A 78 2.47 7.01 -2.69
C LEU A 78 3.85 7.59 -3.01
N SER A 79 4.87 6.99 -2.41
CA SER A 79 6.27 7.18 -2.79
C SER A 79 6.66 6.12 -3.80
N LYS A 80 7.49 6.46 -4.79
CA LYS A 80 8.02 5.52 -5.79
C LYS A 80 9.51 5.29 -5.55
N ALA A 81 9.97 4.06 -5.67
CA ALA A 81 11.39 3.74 -5.68
C ALA A 81 11.68 2.63 -6.69
N GLU A 82 12.89 2.64 -7.25
CA GLU A 82 13.37 1.62 -8.16
C GLU A 82 14.21 0.61 -7.39
N PHE A 83 13.83 -0.66 -7.43
CA PHE A 83 14.56 -1.77 -6.82
C PHE A 83 14.82 -2.85 -7.86
N ALA A 84 16.09 -3.16 -8.12
CA ALA A 84 16.50 -4.17 -9.10
C ALA A 84 15.83 -4.01 -10.49
N GLY A 85 15.64 -2.76 -10.94
CA GLY A 85 14.97 -2.46 -12.22
C GLY A 85 13.44 -2.56 -12.21
N GLN A 86 12.84 -2.72 -11.04
CA GLN A 86 11.39 -2.72 -10.83
C GLN A 86 10.96 -1.46 -10.06
N THR A 87 9.98 -0.75 -10.61
CA THR A 87 9.32 0.35 -9.89
C THR A 87 8.39 -0.22 -8.83
N LEU A 88 8.65 0.11 -7.57
CA LEU A 88 7.82 -0.23 -6.43
C LEU A 88 7.18 1.03 -5.84
N TYR A 89 5.94 0.87 -5.37
CA TYR A 89 5.16 1.96 -4.78
C TYR A 89 4.93 1.70 -3.30
N PHE A 90 5.19 2.69 -2.48
CA PHE A 90 5.19 2.59 -1.02
C PHE A 90 4.24 3.59 -0.39
N THR A 91 3.71 3.23 0.76
CA THR A 91 3.04 4.15 1.67
C THR A 91 3.39 3.83 3.12
N SER A 92 3.52 4.86 3.93
CA SER A 92 3.84 4.81 5.37
C SER A 92 2.89 5.72 6.15
N ILE A 93 2.85 5.59 7.48
CA ILE A 93 2.06 6.47 8.35
C ILE A 93 2.47 7.95 8.24
N CYS A 94 3.70 8.22 7.82
CA CYS A 94 4.22 9.56 7.62
C CYS A 94 3.76 10.18 6.29
N ASP A 95 3.33 9.34 5.33
CA ASP A 95 2.80 9.80 4.06
C ASP A 95 1.35 10.28 4.22
N TYR A 96 0.88 11.07 3.26
CA TYR A 96 -0.53 11.44 3.18
C TYR A 96 -1.40 10.18 3.10
N ALA A 97 -2.46 10.15 3.89
CA ALA A 97 -3.55 9.21 3.68
C ALA A 97 -4.87 9.81 4.16
N LYS A 98 -5.94 9.41 3.50
CA LYS A 98 -7.30 9.68 3.92
C LYS A 98 -8.07 8.37 3.88
N GLY A 99 -8.53 7.96 5.06
CA GLY A 99 -9.37 6.79 5.20
C GLY A 99 -10.79 7.03 4.67
N PRO A 100 -11.61 5.98 4.69
CA PRO A 100 -13.02 6.09 4.38
C PRO A 100 -13.67 7.12 5.31
N LYS A 101 -14.62 7.91 4.80
CA LYS A 101 -15.32 8.89 5.64
C LYS A 101 -16.17 8.11 6.63
N ASP A 102 -15.78 8.14 7.91
CA ASP A 102 -16.68 7.77 9.00
C ASP A 102 -17.83 8.79 9.04
N GLY A 103 -18.86 8.58 8.23
CA GLY A 103 -20.23 9.09 8.39
C GLY A 103 -20.45 10.52 8.91
N GLN A 104 -19.52 11.46 8.73
CA GLN A 104 -19.72 12.86 9.08
C GLN A 104 -20.14 13.62 7.82
N GLU A 105 -21.45 13.63 7.60
CA GLU A 105 -22.17 14.79 7.04
C GLU A 105 -22.33 15.86 8.13
#